data_AF-A0A815RBI7-F1
#
_entry.id   AF-A0A815RBI7-F1
#
_cell.length_a   1.000
_cell.length_b   1.000
_cell.length_c   1.000
_cell.angle_alpha   90.00
_cell.angle_beta   90.00
_cell.angle_gamma   90.00
#
_symmetry.space_group_name_H-M   'P 1'
#
loop_
_entity.id
_entity.type
_entity.pdbx_description
1 polymer ?
#
loop_
_entity_poly.entity_id
_entity_poly.type
_entity_poly.pdbx_seq_one_letter_code
_entity_poly.pdbx_strand_id
1 'polypeptide(L)'
;MAATNRPNSIDPALHHFGPFDCEVDIGIPDAVGREEILRIHKKNINLYAYINLVQIGKQTHGYIAADLVLVCSEAAVHQITEKMHSVDLEKDTIEAKILDPLTVS
;
A
#
# COMPACT_ATOMS: atom_id res chain seq x y z
N MET A 1 16.17 -1.35 18.07
CA MET A 1 14.78 -0.89 17.85
C MET A 1 13.86 -2.07 18.13
N ALA A 2 12.84 -1.89 18.95
CA ALA A 2 11.82 -2.90 19.23
C ALA A 2 10.44 -2.35 18.86
N ALA A 3 9.48 -3.23 18.59
CA ALA A 3 8.11 -2.86 18.25
C ALA A 3 7.13 -3.77 19.01
N THR A 4 6.08 -3.19 19.59
CA THR A 4 5.00 -3.92 20.26
C THR A 4 3.65 -3.32 19.86
N ASN A 5 2.63 -4.17 19.68
CA ASN A 5 1.24 -3.76 19.53
C ASN A 5 0.46 -3.81 20.85
N ARG A 6 1.15 -4.14 21.96
CA ARG A 6 0.59 -4.23 23.32
C ARG A 6 1.53 -3.50 24.29
N PRO A 7 1.49 -2.15 24.34
CA PRO A 7 2.36 -1.38 25.23
C PRO A 7 2.09 -1.67 26.71
N ASN A 8 0.87 -2.09 27.07
CA ASN A 8 0.55 -2.42 28.47
C ASN A 8 0.99 -3.84 28.89
N SER A 9 1.57 -4.63 27.97
CA SER A 9 2.01 -6.00 28.24
C SER A 9 3.53 -6.14 28.40
N ILE A 10 4.29 -5.05 28.26
CA ILE A 10 5.73 -5.06 28.48
C ILE A 10 6.05 -4.81 29.95
N ASP A 11 7.22 -5.28 30.39
CA ASP A 11 7.69 -5.08 31.76
C ASP A 11 7.86 -3.57 32.04
N PRO A 12 7.23 -3.02 33.10
CA PRO A 12 7.39 -1.63 33.52
C PRO A 12 8.85 -1.18 33.69
N ALA A 13 9.77 -2.11 33.99
CA ALA A 13 11.20 -1.82 34.09
C ALA A 13 11.81 -1.37 32.75
N LEU A 14 11.21 -1.71 31.62
CA LEU A 14 11.67 -1.30 30.29
C LEU A 14 11.30 0.15 29.95
N HIS A 15 10.33 0.75 30.66
CA HIS A 15 9.99 2.18 30.52
C HIS A 15 10.92 3.09 31.34
N HIS A 16 11.80 2.52 32.16
CA HIS A 16 12.82 3.28 32.88
C HIS A 16 13.97 3.66 31.96
N PHE A 17 14.67 4.74 32.33
CA PHE A 17 15.86 5.22 31.63
C PHE A 17 16.88 4.08 31.45
N GLY A 18 17.22 3.76 30.21
CA GLY A 18 17.90 2.54 29.79
C GLY A 18 17.80 2.29 28.27
N PRO A 19 17.95 1.05 27.78
CA PRO A 19 18.02 0.78 26.34
C PRO A 19 16.75 1.13 25.52
N PHE A 20 15.66 1.57 26.17
CA PHE A 20 14.38 1.96 25.55
C PHE A 20 13.95 3.39 25.94
N ASP A 21 14.88 4.34 25.94
CA ASP A 21 14.65 5.74 26.32
C ASP A 21 13.66 6.52 25.42
N CYS A 22 13.41 6.04 24.19
CA CYS A 22 12.55 6.70 23.21
C CYS A 22 11.36 5.81 22.86
N GLU A 23 10.16 6.27 23.20
CA GLU A 23 8.89 5.69 22.77
C GLU A 23 8.33 6.51 21.60
N VAL A 24 7.93 5.82 20.53
CA VAL A 24 7.30 6.44 19.36
C VAL A 24 6.00 5.71 19.11
N ASP A 25 4.89 6.37 19.41
CA ASP A 25 3.57 5.88 19.09
C ASP A 25 3.25 6.09 17.61
N ILE A 26 2.85 5.02 16.93
CA ILE A 26 2.43 5.06 15.54
C ILE A 26 0.91 4.98 15.50
N GLY A 27 0.29 6.12 15.21
CA GLY A 27 -1.17 6.22 15.05
C GLY A 27 -1.66 5.84 13.65
N ILE A 28 -2.98 5.86 13.50
CA ILE A 28 -3.65 5.70 12.19
C ILE A 28 -3.30 6.93 11.33
N PRO A 29 -2.91 6.75 10.06
CA PRO A 29 -2.57 7.85 9.18
C PRO A 29 -3.79 8.75 8.93
N ASP A 30 -3.56 10.05 8.84
CA ASP A 30 -4.55 11.03 8.43
C ASP A 30 -4.78 10.98 6.90
N ALA A 31 -5.69 11.81 6.37
CA ALA A 31 -6.00 11.78 4.94
C ALA A 31 -4.78 12.08 4.06
N VAL A 32 -3.90 12.97 4.51
CA VAL A 32 -2.65 13.32 3.80
C VAL A 32 -1.65 12.16 3.88
N GLY A 33 -1.48 11.55 5.06
CA GLY A 33 -0.62 10.39 5.23
C GLY A 33 -1.07 9.20 4.38
N ARG A 34 -2.38 8.97 4.25
CA ARG A 34 -2.92 7.94 3.35
C ARG A 34 -2.63 8.24 1.88
N GLU A 35 -2.76 9.49 1.45
CA GLU A 35 -2.36 9.92 0.10
C GLU A 35 -0.87 9.66 -0.15
N GLU A 36 -0.01 10.00 0.81
CA GLU A 36 1.45 9.80 0.74
C GLU A 36 1.79 8.30 0.59
N ILE A 37 1.15 7.45 1.40
CA ILE A 37 1.30 5.99 1.33
C ILE A 37 0.90 5.46 -0.05
N LEU A 38 -0.25 5.89 -0.56
CA LEU A 38 -0.72 5.52 -1.90
C LEU A 38 0.24 6.01 -2.99
N ARG A 39 0.81 7.22 -2.84
CA ARG A 39 1.79 7.79 -3.78
C ARG A 39 3.09 7.01 -3.83
N ILE A 40 3.54 6.47 -2.71
CA ILE A 40 4.72 5.60 -2.65
C ILE A 40 4.43 4.27 -3.37
N HIS A 41 3.28 3.65 -3.08
CA HIS A 41 2.91 2.36 -3.65
C HIS A 41 2.54 2.44 -5.14
N LYS A 42 2.05 3.60 -5.59
CA LYS A 42 1.88 3.93 -7.02
C LYS A 42 3.19 3.77 -7.82
N LYS A 43 4.38 3.92 -7.23
CA LYS A 43 5.62 3.75 -8.00
C LYS A 43 5.78 2.36 -8.60
N ASN A 44 5.14 1.35 -8.00
CA ASN A 44 5.18 -0.04 -8.47
C ASN A 44 4.02 -0.40 -9.40
N ILE A 45 3.02 0.49 -9.55
CA ILE A 45 1.76 0.22 -10.26
C ILE A 45 1.42 1.41 -11.15
N ASN A 46 1.26 1.17 -12.46
CA ASN A 46 0.82 2.25 -13.33
C ASN A 46 -0.66 2.56 -13.02
N LEU A 47 -0.99 3.83 -12.76
CA LEU A 47 -2.37 4.29 -12.49
C LEU A 47 -2.83 5.20 -13.61
N TYR A 48 -4.13 5.15 -13.94
CA TYR A 48 -4.66 5.99 -15.01
C TYR A 48 -4.57 7.46 -14.60
N ALA A 49 -4.40 8.33 -15.61
CA ALA A 49 -4.24 9.77 -15.40
C ALA A 49 -5.44 10.44 -14.72
N TYR A 50 -6.62 9.81 -14.77
CA TYR A 50 -7.83 10.31 -14.11
C TYR A 50 -7.94 9.91 -12.63
N ILE A 51 -7.08 9.00 -12.13
CA ILE A 51 -7.14 8.52 -10.76
C ILE A 51 -6.60 9.59 -9.80
N ASN A 52 -7.49 10.09 -8.95
CA ASN A 52 -7.17 11.09 -7.95
C ASN A 52 -6.88 10.43 -6.58
N LEU A 53 -5.59 10.33 -6.22
CA LEU A 53 -5.14 9.78 -4.94
C LEU A 53 -5.66 10.57 -3.73
N VAL A 54 -5.84 11.88 -3.87
CA VAL A 54 -6.39 12.74 -2.80
C VAL A 54 -7.81 12.31 -2.47
N GLN A 55 -8.61 11.98 -3.49
CA GLN A 55 -9.98 11.52 -3.31
C GLN A 55 -10.03 10.14 -2.65
N ILE A 56 -9.17 9.21 -3.08
CA ILE A 56 -9.06 7.87 -2.49
C ILE A 56 -8.63 7.96 -1.02
N GLY A 57 -7.65 8.82 -0.70
CA GLY A 57 -7.21 9.06 0.68
C GLY A 57 -8.33 9.58 1.58
N LYS A 58 -9.24 10.41 1.04
CA LYS A 58 -10.43 10.89 1.76
C LYS A 58 -11.50 9.82 1.96
N GLN A 59 -11.68 8.93 0.98
CA GLN A 59 -12.70 7.87 1.03
C GLN A 59 -12.27 6.67 1.90
N THR A 60 -10.97 6.45 2.09
CA THR A 60 -10.39 5.35 2.87
C THR A 60 -10.22 5.71 4.36
N HIS A 61 -11.28 6.24 4.99
CA HIS A 61 -11.22 6.56 6.42
C HIS A 61 -11.03 5.29 7.27
N GLY A 62 -10.12 5.35 8.26
CA GLY A 62 -9.82 4.23 9.14
C GLY A 62 -8.87 3.17 8.57
N TYR A 63 -8.48 3.29 7.29
CA TYR A 63 -7.51 2.38 6.69
C TYR A 63 -6.12 2.63 7.27
N ILE A 64 -5.45 1.54 7.65
CA ILE A 64 -4.03 1.58 8.01
C ILE A 64 -3.16 1.44 6.76
N ALA A 65 -1.85 1.67 6.93
CA ALA A 65 -0.90 1.54 5.83
C ALA A 65 -1.01 0.17 5.13
N ALA A 66 -1.08 -0.92 5.90
CA ALA A 66 -1.18 -2.28 5.36
C ALA A 66 -2.40 -2.47 4.46
N ASP A 67 -3.56 -1.93 4.83
CA ASP A 67 -4.79 -2.05 4.05
C ASP A 67 -4.66 -1.32 2.70
N LEU A 68 -4.06 -0.13 2.70
CA LEU A 68 -3.83 0.63 1.47
C LEU A 68 -2.89 -0.11 0.51
N VAL A 69 -1.86 -0.77 1.04
CA VAL A 69 -0.96 -1.62 0.24
C VAL A 69 -1.70 -2.82 -0.34
N LEU A 70 -2.56 -3.45 0.46
CA LEU A 70 -3.36 -4.58 0.03
C LEU A 70 -4.31 -4.18 -1.11
N VAL A 71 -5.04 -3.08 -0.97
CA VAL A 71 -5.93 -2.56 -2.02
C VAL A 71 -5.16 -2.31 -3.32
N CYS A 72 -3.97 -1.70 -3.24
CA CYS A 72 -3.13 -1.48 -4.42
C CYS A 72 -2.69 -2.80 -5.07
N SER A 73 -2.29 -3.77 -4.26
CA SER A 73 -1.84 -5.09 -4.73
C SER A 73 -2.97 -5.87 -5.38
N GLU A 74 -4.15 -5.90 -4.75
CA GLU A 74 -5.34 -6.56 -5.28
C GLU A 74 -5.80 -5.94 -6.60
N ALA A 75 -5.81 -4.61 -6.68
CA ALA A 75 -6.20 -3.92 -7.91
C ALA A 75 -5.21 -4.19 -9.06
N ALA A 76 -3.90 -4.33 -8.78
CA ALA A 76 -2.91 -4.74 -9.76
C ALA A 76 -3.12 -6.19 -10.22
N VAL A 77 -3.36 -7.13 -9.29
CA VAL A 77 -3.64 -8.53 -9.63
C VAL A 77 -4.94 -8.63 -10.44
N HIS A 78 -5.97 -7.89 -10.07
CA HIS A 78 -7.25 -7.88 -10.80
C HIS A 78 -7.05 -7.46 -12.25
N GLN A 79 -6.32 -6.37 -12.49
CA GLN A 79 -5.99 -5.90 -13.83
C GLN A 79 -5.20 -6.93 -14.64
N ILE A 80 -4.25 -7.63 -14.00
CA ILE A 80 -3.49 -8.69 -14.65
C ILE A 80 -4.42 -9.85 -15.02
N THR A 81 -5.28 -10.31 -14.10
CA THR A 81 -6.22 -11.41 -14.35
C THR A 81 -7.20 -11.09 -15.49
N GLU A 82 -7.78 -9.89 -15.51
CA GLU A 82 -8.68 -9.48 -16.61
C GLU A 82 -7.97 -9.49 -17.97
N LYS A 83 -6.73 -9.00 -18.01
CA LYS A 83 -5.97 -8.94 -19.27
C LYS A 83 -5.39 -10.28 -19.69
N MET A 84 -5.03 -11.15 -18.75
CA MET A 84 -4.55 -12.50 -19.07
C MET A 84 -5.58 -13.30 -19.89
N HIS A 85 -6.88 -13.08 -19.69
CA HIS A 85 -7.91 -13.69 -20.56
C HIS A 85 -7.87 -13.21 -22.02
N SER A 86 -7.27 -12.05 -22.28
CA SER A 86 -7.11 -11.48 -23.63
C SER A 86 -5.74 -11.75 -24.26
N VAL A 87 -4.82 -12.36 -23.51
CA VAL A 87 -3.47 -12.69 -23.99
C VAL A 87 -3.45 -14.11 -24.54
N ASP A 88 -3.00 -14.24 -25.79
CA ASP A 88 -2.74 -15.51 -26.43
C ASP A 88 -1.43 -16.11 -25.87
N LEU A 89 -1.57 -17.05 -24.92
CA LEU A 89 -0.45 -17.67 -24.19
C LEU A 89 0.42 -18.58 -25.06
N GLU A 90 0.02 -18.87 -26.30
CA GLU A 90 0.77 -19.70 -27.24
C GLU A 90 1.92 -18.97 -27.93
N LYS A 91 2.01 -17.64 -27.80
CA LYS A 91 3.11 -16.84 -28.34
C LYS A 91 4.16 -16.54 -27.27
N ASP A 92 5.40 -16.98 -27.51
CA ASP A 92 6.58 -16.69 -26.66
C ASP A 92 6.98 -15.20 -26.58
N THR A 93 6.32 -14.33 -27.36
CA THR A 93 6.60 -12.89 -27.39
C THR A 93 5.37 -12.11 -26.96
N ILE A 94 5.44 -11.54 -25.75
CA ILE A 94 4.44 -10.57 -25.28
C ILE A 94 4.68 -9.25 -26.01
N GLU A 95 3.72 -8.80 -26.82
CA GLU A 95 3.82 -7.49 -27.47
C GLU A 95 3.85 -6.38 -26.42
N ALA A 96 4.81 -5.44 -26.51
CA ALA A 96 4.95 -4.31 -25.57
C ALA A 96 3.67 -3.47 -25.43
N LYS A 97 2.80 -3.52 -26.45
CA LYS A 97 1.48 -2.89 -26.47
C LYS A 97 0.49 -3.47 -25.43
N ILE A 98 0.75 -4.68 -24.92
CA ILE A 98 -0.03 -5.35 -23.85
C ILE A 98 0.50 -4.93 -22.46
N LEU A 99 1.79 -4.58 -22.36
CA LEU A 99 2.42 -4.08 -21.13
C LEU A 99 2.07 -2.61 -20.83
N ASP A 100 2.03 -1.74 -21.84
CA ASP A 100 1.67 -0.32 -21.71
C ASP A 100 0.33 -0.07 -20.96
N PRO A 101 -0.71 -0.90 -21.12
CA PRO A 101 -1.98 -0.70 -20.43
C PRO A 101 -2.18 -1.57 -19.19
N LEU A 102 -1.12 -2.04 -18.50
CA LEU A 102 -1.23 -2.59 -17.12
C LEU A 102 -1.51 -1.50 -16.08
N THR A 103 -2.35 -0.54 -16.49
CA THR A 103 -2.77 0.59 -15.72
C THR A 103 -3.99 0.18 -14.92
N VAL A 104 -3.90 0.24 -13.60
CA VAL A 104 -5.01 -0.06 -12.68
C VAL A 104 -6.01 1.10 -12.72
N SER A 105 -7.30 0.76 -12.83
CA SER A 105 -8.46 1.67 -12.94
C SER A 105 -9.11 2.03 -11.63
#